data_AF-A0A6A4ZD92-F1
#
_entry.id   AF-A0A6A4ZD92-F1
#
_cell.length_a   1.000
_cell.length_b   1.000
_cell.length_c   1.000
_cell.angle_alpha   90.00
_cell.angle_beta   90.00
_cell.angle_gamma   90.00
#
_symmetry.space_group_name_H-M   'P 1'
#
loop_
_entity.id
_entity.type
_entity.pdbx_description
1 polymer ?
#
loop_
_entity_poly.entity_id
_entity_poly.type
_entity_poly.pdbx_seq_one_letter_code
_entity_poly.pdbx_strand_id
1 'polypeptide(L)'
;GKSRLGCGAGKDKDGLFCYPQCQAKYNGVGPMCWPECPKDAPFKCGLFCSSSAASCFSQSIDIAGAGVKVILALVDKDYKGAADNAIGEGGKLISIGQCPAPQA
;
A
#
# COMPACT_ATOMS: atom_id res chain seq x y z
N GLY A 1 11.83 -19.92 -30.05
CA GLY A 1 12.93 -19.04 -29.61
C GLY A 1 12.37 -17.96 -28.72
N LYS A 2 13.04 -17.61 -27.62
CA LYS A 2 12.64 -16.47 -26.78
C LYS A 2 13.30 -15.21 -27.35
N SER A 3 12.55 -14.12 -27.47
CA SER A 3 13.08 -12.81 -27.89
C SER A 3 14.30 -12.46 -27.04
N ARG A 4 15.35 -11.89 -27.64
CA ARG A 4 16.60 -11.51 -26.95
C ARG A 4 16.41 -10.52 -25.77
N LEU A 5 15.19 -10.00 -25.60
CA LEU A 5 14.77 -9.04 -24.57
C LEU A 5 13.51 -9.50 -23.79
N GLY A 6 13.00 -10.71 -24.07
CA GLY A 6 11.74 -11.22 -23.53
C GLY A 6 11.93 -12.32 -22.49
N CYS A 7 10.96 -12.46 -21.59
CA CYS A 7 10.95 -13.53 -20.62
C CYS A 7 10.53 -14.87 -21.23
N GLY A 8 10.84 -15.95 -20.52
CA GLY A 8 10.38 -17.26 -20.95
C GLY A 8 8.88 -17.45 -20.86
N ALA A 9 8.35 -18.46 -21.55
CA ALA A 9 6.97 -18.87 -21.39
C ALA A 9 6.64 -19.07 -19.89
N GLY A 10 5.50 -18.53 -19.44
CA GLY A 10 5.07 -18.57 -18.04
C GLY A 10 5.80 -17.59 -17.11
N LYS A 11 6.53 -16.61 -17.65
CA LYS A 11 7.18 -15.55 -16.88
C LYS A 11 6.86 -14.17 -17.43
N ASP A 12 6.55 -13.25 -16.53
CA ASP A 12 6.36 -11.84 -16.85
C ASP A 12 7.64 -11.05 -16.58
N LYS A 13 7.86 -10.04 -17.41
CA LYS A 13 8.99 -9.12 -17.26
C LYS A 13 8.57 -7.98 -16.35
N ASP A 14 9.32 -7.76 -15.27
CA ASP A 14 9.24 -6.54 -14.48
C ASP A 14 10.64 -5.93 -14.34
N GLY A 15 10.79 -4.71 -14.85
CA GLY A 15 12.07 -4.04 -15.03
C GLY A 15 13.05 -4.85 -15.88
N LEU A 16 14.19 -5.20 -15.29
CA LEU A 16 15.25 -6.00 -15.91
C LEU A 16 15.13 -7.51 -15.62
N PHE A 17 14.15 -7.93 -14.83
CA PHE A 17 14.02 -9.30 -14.33
C PHE A 17 12.79 -10.01 -14.90
N CYS A 18 12.83 -11.35 -14.84
CA CYS A 18 11.75 -12.23 -15.26
C CYS A 18 11.21 -13.02 -14.08
N TYR A 19 10.00 -12.70 -13.65
CA TYR A 19 9.33 -13.36 -12.53
C TYR A 19 8.31 -14.39 -13.01
N PRO A 20 8.02 -15.43 -12.21
CA PRO A 20 6.87 -16.30 -12.47
C PRO A 20 5.59 -15.46 -12.57
N GLN A 21 4.67 -15.88 -13.43
CA GLN A 21 3.34 -15.27 -13.49
C GLN A 21 2.61 -15.46 -12.16
N CYS A 22 1.93 -14.41 -11.71
CA CYS A 22 1.07 -14.49 -10.53
C CYS A 22 -0.19 -15.30 -10.83
N GLN A 23 -0.81 -15.86 -9.78
CA GLN A 23 -2.10 -16.53 -9.90
C GLN A 23 -3.18 -15.57 -10.39
N ALA A 24 -4.28 -16.12 -10.93
CA ALA A 24 -5.44 -15.31 -11.27
C ALA A 24 -5.88 -14.49 -10.04
N LYS A 25 -6.30 -13.24 -10.25
CA LYS A 25 -6.63 -12.28 -9.19
C LYS A 25 -5.45 -11.76 -8.39
N TYR A 26 -4.22 -11.93 -8.87
CA TYR A 26 -3.03 -11.31 -8.30
C TYR A 26 -2.26 -10.53 -9.37
N ASN A 27 -1.67 -9.40 -8.97
CA ASN A 27 -0.79 -8.58 -9.80
C ASN A 27 0.65 -8.72 -9.31
N GLY A 28 1.59 -8.89 -10.25
CA GLY A 28 3.01 -8.83 -9.95
C GLY A 28 3.48 -7.39 -9.73
N VAL A 29 4.23 -7.16 -8.66
CA VAL A 29 5.06 -5.95 -8.46
C VAL A 29 6.42 -6.43 -7.97
N GLY A 30 7.38 -6.45 -8.89
CA GLY A 30 8.68 -7.07 -8.70
C GLY A 30 8.55 -8.58 -8.41
N PRO A 31 9.28 -9.12 -7.41
CA PRO A 31 9.19 -10.53 -7.05
C PRO A 31 7.90 -10.91 -6.31
N MET A 32 7.04 -9.94 -5.99
CA MET A 32 5.88 -10.14 -5.13
C MET A 32 4.58 -10.23 -5.95
N CYS A 33 3.69 -11.13 -5.55
CA CYS A 33 2.32 -11.20 -6.07
C CYS A 33 1.36 -10.58 -5.05
N TRP A 34 0.71 -9.49 -5.45
CA TRP A 34 -0.26 -8.76 -4.63
C TRP A 34 -1.69 -9.09 -5.05
N PRO A 35 -2.63 -9.21 -4.11
CA PRO A 35 -4.04 -9.38 -4.43
C PRO A 35 -4.54 -8.26 -5.37
N GLU A 36 -5.41 -8.59 -6.32
CA GLU A 36 -6.18 -7.59 -7.06
C GLU A 36 -7.06 -6.81 -6.09
N CYS A 37 -7.09 -5.49 -6.28
CA CYS A 37 -7.96 -4.65 -5.50
C CYS A 37 -9.44 -4.95 -5.81
N PRO A 38 -10.30 -5.06 -4.79
CA PRO A 38 -11.71 -5.36 -4.99
C PRO A 38 -12.43 -4.15 -5.62
N LYS A 39 -13.62 -4.39 -6.18
CA LYS A 39 -14.36 -3.38 -6.98
C LYS A 39 -14.78 -2.14 -6.17
N ASP A 40 -14.99 -2.31 -4.87
CA ASP A 40 -15.33 -1.27 -3.90
C ASP A 40 -14.09 -0.46 -3.44
N ALA A 41 -12.88 -0.95 -3.70
CA ALA A 41 -11.62 -0.27 -3.43
C ALA A 41 -10.65 -0.34 -4.62
N PRO A 42 -10.96 0.22 -5.80
CA PRO A 42 -10.24 -0.09 -7.05
C PRO A 42 -8.84 0.55 -7.16
N PHE A 43 -8.45 1.46 -6.26
CA PHE A 43 -7.20 2.20 -6.36
C PHE A 43 -6.04 1.46 -5.65
N LYS A 44 -4.97 1.14 -6.38
CA LYS A 44 -3.74 0.55 -5.83
C LYS A 44 -2.87 1.63 -5.16
N CYS A 45 -2.69 1.54 -3.86
CA CYS A 45 -1.98 2.53 -3.02
C CYS A 45 -0.73 1.92 -2.39
N GLY A 46 0.14 1.34 -3.22
CA GLY A 46 1.30 0.61 -2.76
C GLY A 46 0.90 -0.73 -2.15
N LEU A 47 0.98 -0.83 -0.81
CA LEU A 47 0.74 -2.07 -0.06
C LEU A 47 -0.75 -2.37 0.20
N PHE A 48 -1.64 -1.40 -0.08
CA PHE A 48 -3.08 -1.52 0.19
C PHE A 48 -3.92 -1.00 -0.97
N CYS A 49 -5.22 -1.31 -0.93
CA CYS A 49 -6.21 -0.80 -1.87
C CYS A 49 -7.08 0.28 -1.21
N SER A 50 -7.61 1.20 -2.02
CA SER A 50 -8.41 2.33 -1.57
C SER A 50 -9.62 2.53 -2.48
N SER A 51 -10.72 3.06 -1.91
CA SER A 51 -11.93 3.44 -2.65
C SER A 51 -11.76 4.71 -3.48
N SER A 52 -10.74 5.54 -3.20
CA SER A 52 -10.46 6.73 -3.99
C SER A 52 -8.97 7.05 -4.11
N ALA A 53 -8.58 7.69 -5.23
CA ALA A 53 -7.24 8.25 -5.42
C ALA A 53 -6.94 9.38 -4.42
N ALA A 54 -7.96 10.13 -3.98
CA ALA A 54 -7.81 11.15 -2.96
C ALA A 54 -7.41 10.53 -1.61
N SER A 55 -8.06 9.43 -1.21
CA SER A 55 -7.67 8.65 -0.04
C SER A 55 -6.28 8.03 -0.23
N CYS A 56 -5.90 7.65 -1.45
CA CYS A 56 -4.56 7.15 -1.74
C CYS A 56 -3.46 8.18 -1.45
N PHE A 57 -3.70 9.42 -1.87
CA PHE A 57 -2.77 10.54 -1.71
C PHE A 57 -2.83 11.15 -0.31
N SER A 58 -4.03 11.29 0.25
CA SER A 58 -4.24 11.91 1.56
C SER A 58 -3.56 11.12 2.67
N GLN A 59 -3.50 9.78 2.58
CA GLN A 59 -2.79 8.94 3.54
C GLN A 59 -1.32 9.36 3.70
N SER A 60 -0.65 9.76 2.61
CA SER A 60 0.72 10.25 2.69
C SER A 60 0.82 11.57 3.46
N ILE A 61 -0.16 12.47 3.28
CA ILE A 61 -0.23 13.77 3.96
C ILE A 61 -0.66 13.63 5.41
N ASP A 62 -1.62 12.76 5.71
CA ASP A 62 -2.07 12.44 7.07
C ASP A 62 -0.91 11.85 7.88
N ILE A 63 -0.15 10.88 7.33
CA ILE A 63 1.03 10.30 7.99
C ILE A 63 2.13 11.36 8.24
N ALA A 64 2.43 12.20 7.24
CA ALA A 64 3.41 13.27 7.40
C ALA A 64 2.95 14.30 8.46
N GLY A 65 1.68 14.70 8.40
CA GLY A 65 1.06 15.62 9.36
C GLY A 65 1.02 15.04 10.78
N ALA A 66 0.74 13.74 10.91
CA ALA A 66 0.81 13.00 12.17
C ALA A 66 2.21 13.08 12.78
N GLY A 67 3.24 12.79 11.98
CA GLY A 67 4.63 12.90 12.41
C GLY A 67 4.98 14.30 12.91
N VAL A 68 4.57 15.34 12.17
CA VAL A 68 4.78 16.74 12.57
C VAL A 68 4.06 17.07 13.88
N LYS A 69 2.80 16.66 14.05
CA LYS A 69 2.02 16.89 15.29
C LYS A 69 2.66 16.21 16.50
N VAL A 70 3.14 14.97 16.34
CA VAL A 70 3.82 14.25 17.42
C VAL A 70 5.12 14.94 17.80
N ILE A 71 5.94 15.35 16.82
CA ILE A 71 7.19 16.08 17.08
C ILE A 71 6.92 17.41 17.79
N LEU A 72 5.93 18.19 17.32
CA LEU A 72 5.52 19.44 17.95
C LEU A 72 5.10 19.22 19.41
N ALA A 73 4.24 18.25 19.67
CA ALA A 73 3.80 17.92 21.03
C ALA A 73 4.98 17.51 21.94
N LEU A 74 5.97 16.78 21.40
CA LEU A 74 7.17 16.44 22.16
C LEU A 74 8.07 17.64 22.46
N VAL A 75 8.21 18.58 21.52
CA VAL A 75 8.96 19.85 21.72
C VAL A 75 8.30 20.69 22.81
N ASP A 76 6.97 20.74 22.83
CA ASP A 76 6.17 21.43 23.85
C ASP A 76 6.08 20.66 25.18
N LYS A 77 6.75 19.50 25.28
CA LYS A 77 6.66 18.55 26.42
C LYS A 77 5.24 18.08 26.74
N ASP A 78 4.32 18.16 25.77
CA ASP A 78 2.98 17.60 25.85
C ASP A 78 3.01 16.11 25.45
N TYR A 79 3.47 15.27 26.37
CA TYR A 79 3.54 13.83 26.17
C TYR A 79 2.17 13.19 25.97
N LYS A 80 1.12 13.77 26.58
CA LYS A 80 -0.26 13.29 26.41
C LYS A 80 -0.75 13.62 25.00
N GLY A 81 -0.55 14.85 24.53
CA GLY A 81 -0.85 15.24 23.15
C GLY A 81 -0.05 14.42 22.13
N ALA A 82 1.22 14.12 22.41
CA ALA A 82 2.02 13.25 21.55
C ALA A 82 1.42 11.82 21.47
N ALA A 83 1.01 11.25 22.60
CA ALA A 83 0.35 9.94 22.64
C ALA A 83 -1.02 9.95 21.95
N ASP A 84 -1.84 10.96 22.21
CA ASP A 84 -3.18 11.12 21.62
C ASP A 84 -3.09 11.28 20.09
N ASN A 85 -2.13 12.07 19.60
CA ASN A 85 -1.87 12.23 18.16
C ASN A 85 -1.38 10.92 17.51
N ALA A 86 -0.51 10.17 18.17
CA ALA A 86 -0.03 8.88 17.66
C ALA A 86 -1.16 7.83 17.60
N ILE A 87 -2.01 7.76 18.63
CA ILE A 87 -3.14 6.82 18.68
C ILE A 87 -4.21 7.18 17.65
N GLY A 88 -4.57 8.47 17.52
CA GLY A 88 -5.58 8.91 16.56
C GLY A 88 -5.24 8.56 15.11
N GLU A 89 -3.97 8.74 14.73
CA GLU A 89 -3.49 8.45 13.37
C GLU A 89 -3.28 6.94 13.16
N GLY A 90 -2.81 6.22 14.18
CA GLY A 90 -2.80 4.75 14.16
C GLY A 90 -4.21 4.14 14.00
N GLY A 91 -5.22 4.71 14.67
CA GLY A 91 -6.62 4.28 14.57
C GLY A 91 -7.22 4.49 13.18
N LYS A 92 -6.85 5.59 12.50
CA LYS A 92 -7.22 5.82 11.09
C LYS A 92 -6.64 4.75 10.17
N LEU A 93 -5.36 4.38 10.35
CA LEU A 93 -4.71 3.34 9.55
C LEU A 93 -5.33 1.95 9.78
N ILE A 94 -5.69 1.63 11.03
CA ILE A 94 -6.37 0.36 11.37
C ILE A 94 -7.78 0.32 10.75
N SER A 95 -8.43 1.46 10.58
CA SER A 95 -9.77 1.57 9.98
C SER A 95 -9.77 1.59 8.45
N ILE A 96 -8.60 1.64 7.80
CA ILE A 96 -8.50 1.32 6.38
C ILE A 96 -8.80 -0.17 6.29
N GLY A 97 -10.03 -0.49 5.88
CA GLY A 97 -10.53 -1.85 5.85
C GLY A 97 -9.49 -2.78 5.26
N GLN A 98 -9.04 -3.74 6.07
CA GLN A 98 -8.19 -4.82 5.58
C GLN A 98 -8.89 -5.41 4.35
N CYS A 99 -8.22 -5.38 3.20
CA CYS A 99 -8.82 -5.92 2.00
C CYS A 99 -9.15 -7.39 2.25
N PRO A 100 -10.38 -7.84 1.97
CA PRO A 100 -10.70 -9.26 2.06
C PRO A 100 -9.73 -10.02 1.15
N ALA A 101 -9.25 -11.18 1.62
CA ALA A 101 -8.38 -12.02 0.83
C ALA A 101 -9.04 -12.31 -0.55
N PRO A 102 -8.27 -12.32 -1.65
CA PRO A 102 -8.83 -12.67 -2.96
C PRO A 102 -9.52 -14.01 -2.88
N GLN A 103 -10.78 -14.03 -3.28
CA GLN A 103 -11.54 -15.25 -3.44
C GLN A 103 -11.03 -15.94 -4.70
N ALA A 104 -10.59 -17.19 -4.53
CA ALA A 104 -10.00 -18.05 -5.57
C ALA A 104 -10.95 -18.28 -6.75
#